data_AF-A0A554LH88-F1
#
_entry.id   AF-A0A554LH88-F1
#
_cell.length_a   1.000
_cell.length_b   1.000
_cell.length_c   1.000
_cell.angle_alpha   90.00
_cell.angle_beta   90.00
_cell.angle_gamma   90.00
#
_symmetry.space_group_name_H-M   'P 1'
#
loop_
_entity.id
_entity.type
_entity.pdbx_description
1 polymer ?
#
loop_
_entity_poly.entity_id
_entity_poly.type
_entity_poly.pdbx_seq_one_letter_code
_entity_poly.pdbx_strand_id
1 'polypeptide(L)'
;KLWLARVGYERVQEITDPERSIDRARNNWKQLGRDESWIQRRMMGQEIRNKLTDYWKNHEINEQDEFAILTNIIHQEWSDLTVKQHKNLKKLQTENLRDHMTEAELVFTTLAEMSTRQIAESERASGMEENTISGRKGGRIARNARIALERKTGRKVISQENFKIDNKENKRLR
;
A
#
# COMPACT_ATOMS: atom_id res chain seq x y z
N LYS A 1 -6.38 10.89 -33.45
CA LYS A 1 -7.70 11.49 -33.07
C LYS A 1 -8.68 10.45 -32.53
N LEU A 2 -8.80 9.26 -33.14
CA LEU A 2 -9.73 8.20 -32.69
C LEU A 2 -9.48 7.69 -31.25
N TRP A 3 -8.21 7.60 -30.83
CA TRP A 3 -7.85 7.16 -29.48
C TRP A 3 -8.37 8.10 -28.38
N LEU A 4 -8.24 9.43 -28.56
CA LEU A 4 -8.76 10.40 -27.60
C LEU A 4 -10.29 10.34 -27.48
N ALA A 5 -11.00 10.16 -28.60
CA ALA A 5 -12.45 9.99 -28.60
C ALA A 5 -12.87 8.72 -27.84
N ARG A 6 -12.13 7.62 -28.02
CA ARG A 6 -12.35 6.36 -27.29
C ARG A 6 -12.12 6.53 -25.79
N VAL A 7 -11.00 7.13 -25.37
CA VAL A 7 -10.70 7.37 -23.94
C VAL A 7 -11.75 8.30 -23.32
N GLY A 8 -12.19 9.34 -24.04
CA GLY A 8 -13.25 10.24 -23.59
C GLY A 8 -14.58 9.51 -23.38
N TYR A 9 -14.95 8.63 -24.32
CA TYR A 9 -16.15 7.80 -24.21
C TYR A 9 -16.06 6.82 -23.03
N GLU A 10 -14.95 6.10 -22.89
CA GLU A 10 -14.70 5.21 -21.74
C GLU A 10 -14.80 5.97 -20.41
N ARG A 11 -14.36 7.24 -20.36
CA ARG A 11 -14.47 8.06 -19.15
C ARG A 11 -15.91 8.47 -18.83
N VAL A 12 -16.72 8.80 -19.83
CA VAL A 12 -18.16 9.09 -19.64
C VAL A 12 -18.90 7.86 -19.13
N GLN A 13 -18.56 6.68 -19.66
CA GLN A 13 -19.12 5.41 -19.20
C GLN A 13 -18.78 5.14 -17.73
N GLU A 14 -17.57 5.42 -17.29
CA GLU A 14 -17.17 5.27 -15.88
C GLU A 14 -17.83 6.27 -14.92
N ILE A 15 -18.21 7.46 -15.40
CA ILE A 15 -18.97 8.42 -14.59
C ILE A 15 -20.40 7.88 -14.37
N THR A 16 -20.96 7.23 -15.40
CA THR A 16 -22.31 6.66 -15.35
C THR A 16 -22.32 5.34 -14.56
N ASP A 17 -21.27 4.55 -14.68
CA ASP A 17 -21.08 3.25 -14.04
C ASP A 17 -19.66 3.17 -13.40
N PRO A 18 -19.51 3.57 -12.13
CA PRO A 18 -18.23 3.62 -11.45
C PRO A 18 -17.52 2.27 -11.32
N GLU A 19 -18.25 1.15 -11.32
CA GLU A 19 -17.65 -0.21 -11.22
C GLU A 19 -16.69 -0.48 -12.39
N ARG A 20 -16.96 0.11 -13.56
CA ARG A 20 -16.08 -0.02 -14.74
C ARG A 20 -14.68 0.54 -14.49
N SER A 21 -14.55 1.55 -13.63
CA SER A 21 -13.23 2.10 -13.27
C SER A 21 -12.42 1.13 -12.39
N ILE A 22 -13.12 0.34 -11.56
CA ILE A 22 -12.56 -0.71 -10.72
C ILE A 22 -12.09 -1.87 -11.60
N ASP A 23 -12.92 -2.30 -12.56
CA ASP A 23 -12.56 -3.34 -13.52
C ASP A 23 -11.41 -2.92 -14.42
N ARG A 24 -11.36 -1.65 -14.85
CA ARG A 24 -10.22 -1.12 -15.58
C ARG A 24 -8.95 -1.18 -14.73
N ALA A 25 -9.00 -0.82 -13.45
CA ALA A 25 -7.85 -0.93 -12.56
C ALA A 25 -7.36 -2.38 -12.42
N ARG A 26 -8.28 -3.35 -12.25
CA ARG A 26 -7.96 -4.79 -12.26
C ARG A 26 -7.28 -5.21 -13.56
N ASN A 27 -7.86 -4.82 -14.70
CA ASN A 27 -7.32 -5.15 -16.02
C ASN A 27 -5.92 -4.56 -16.25
N ASN A 28 -5.67 -3.33 -15.78
CA ASN A 28 -4.35 -2.72 -15.85
C ASN A 28 -3.30 -3.54 -15.09
N TRP A 29 -3.60 -4.01 -13.87
CA TRP A 29 -2.67 -4.88 -13.14
C TRP A 29 -2.52 -6.27 -13.78
N LYS A 30 -3.59 -6.85 -14.33
CA LYS A 30 -3.51 -8.11 -15.10
C LYS A 30 -2.58 -7.97 -16.30
N GLN A 31 -2.68 -6.87 -17.05
CA GLN A 31 -1.79 -6.58 -18.19
C GLN A 31 -0.33 -6.41 -17.75
N LEU A 32 -0.09 -5.96 -16.51
CA LEU A 32 1.25 -5.93 -15.91
C LEU A 32 1.75 -7.30 -15.44
N GLY A 33 0.94 -8.37 -15.59
CA GLY A 33 1.31 -9.74 -15.24
C GLY A 33 1.01 -10.13 -13.79
N ARG A 34 0.12 -9.40 -13.10
CA ARG A 34 -0.29 -9.74 -11.73
C ARG A 34 -1.34 -10.83 -11.73
N ASP A 35 -1.21 -11.74 -10.77
CA ASP A 35 -2.24 -12.74 -10.50
C ASP A 35 -3.45 -12.12 -9.80
N GLU A 36 -4.60 -12.78 -9.91
CA GLU A 36 -5.86 -12.31 -9.35
C GLU A 36 -5.79 -12.13 -7.83
N SER A 37 -5.14 -13.06 -7.11
CA SER A 37 -5.06 -13.00 -5.64
C SER A 37 -4.27 -11.78 -5.18
N TRP A 38 -3.18 -11.45 -5.87
CA TRP A 38 -2.40 -10.25 -5.61
C TRP A 38 -3.21 -8.99 -5.88
N ILE A 39 -3.98 -8.95 -6.99
CA ILE A 39 -4.84 -7.81 -7.34
C ILE A 39 -5.89 -7.57 -6.25
N GLN A 40 -6.59 -8.61 -5.80
CA GLN A 40 -7.58 -8.47 -4.73
C GLN A 40 -6.96 -7.94 -3.43
N ARG A 41 -5.80 -8.46 -3.02
CA ARG A 41 -5.07 -7.95 -1.85
C ARG A 41 -4.66 -6.48 -2.03
N ARG A 42 -4.15 -6.12 -3.21
CA ARG A 42 -3.73 -4.74 -3.50
C ARG A 42 -4.89 -3.75 -3.45
N MET A 43 -6.07 -4.16 -3.92
CA MET A 43 -7.31 -3.37 -3.85
C MET A 43 -7.80 -3.22 -2.42
N MET A 44 -7.83 -4.31 -1.65
CA MET A 44 -8.20 -4.26 -0.23
C MET A 44 -7.24 -3.36 0.59
N GLY A 45 -5.94 -3.44 0.30
CA GLY A 45 -4.96 -2.53 0.91
C GLY A 45 -5.19 -1.06 0.53
N GLN A 46 -5.70 -0.79 -0.67
CA GLN A 46 -6.06 0.58 -1.07
C GLN A 46 -7.26 1.10 -0.28
N GLU A 47 -8.31 0.28 -0.12
CA GLU A 47 -9.48 0.59 0.70
C GLU A 47 -9.09 0.92 2.15
N ILE A 48 -8.22 0.11 2.76
CA ILE A 48 -7.78 0.28 4.15
C ILE A 48 -6.97 1.57 4.31
N ARG A 49 -6.07 1.86 3.36
CA ARG A 49 -5.34 3.14 3.34
C ARG A 49 -6.29 4.33 3.18
N ASN A 50 -7.27 4.25 2.27
CA ASN A 50 -8.23 5.32 2.05
C ASN A 50 -8.99 5.65 3.35
N LYS A 51 -9.48 4.62 4.06
CA LYS A 51 -10.14 4.78 5.38
C LYS A 51 -9.25 5.48 6.41
N LEU A 52 -7.95 5.15 6.45
CA LEU A 52 -7.01 5.83 7.33
C LEU A 52 -6.83 7.31 6.94
N THR A 53 -6.65 7.60 5.64
CA THR A 53 -6.49 8.99 5.20
C THR A 53 -7.77 9.81 5.34
N ASP A 54 -8.94 9.19 5.20
CA ASP A 54 -10.22 9.86 5.41
C ASP A 54 -10.46 10.15 6.90
N TYR A 55 -10.05 9.24 7.79
CA TYR A 55 -9.99 9.55 9.22
C TYR A 55 -9.15 10.79 9.48
N TRP A 56 -7.91 10.84 8.96
CA TRP A 56 -7.02 11.99 9.15
C TRP A 56 -7.59 13.31 8.63
N LYS A 57 -8.20 13.33 7.43
CA LYS A 57 -8.87 14.52 6.88
C LYS A 57 -9.94 15.08 7.81
N ASN A 58 -10.69 14.19 8.45
CA ASN A 58 -11.76 14.57 9.37
C ASN A 58 -11.24 14.98 10.76
N HIS A 59 -9.94 14.85 11.03
CA HIS A 59 -9.30 15.09 12.32
C HIS A 59 -8.04 15.97 12.15
N GLU A 60 -8.22 17.08 11.44
CA GLU A 60 -7.27 18.20 11.37
C GLU A 60 -5.92 17.89 10.68
N ILE A 61 -5.90 16.92 9.76
CA ILE A 61 -4.74 16.64 8.90
C ILE A 61 -5.17 16.79 7.45
N ASN A 62 -4.74 17.87 6.80
CA ASN A 62 -5.25 18.28 5.50
C ASN A 62 -4.17 18.38 4.42
N GLU A 63 -2.90 18.43 4.81
CA GLU A 63 -1.80 18.61 3.87
C GLU A 63 -1.28 17.27 3.35
N GLN A 64 -0.90 17.24 2.07
CA GLN A 64 -0.34 16.01 1.46
C GLN A 64 0.98 15.59 2.12
N ASP A 65 1.76 16.56 2.59
CA ASP A 65 3.04 16.32 3.26
C ASP A 65 2.82 15.67 4.63
N GLU A 66 1.77 16.04 5.36
CA GLU A 66 1.39 15.40 6.62
C GLU A 66 1.04 13.92 6.43
N PHE A 67 0.24 13.59 5.40
CA PHE A 67 -0.04 12.18 5.06
C PHE A 67 1.23 11.41 4.71
N ALA A 68 2.16 12.03 3.99
CA ALA A 68 3.42 11.41 3.63
C ALA A 68 4.28 11.14 4.88
N ILE A 69 4.33 12.08 5.83
CA ILE A 69 5.02 11.93 7.12
C ILE A 69 4.42 10.78 7.92
N LEU A 70 3.10 10.80 8.17
CA LEU A 70 2.43 9.78 8.99
C LEU A 70 2.53 8.39 8.36
N THR A 71 2.33 8.28 7.04
CA THR A 71 2.48 7.00 6.33
C THR A 71 3.92 6.49 6.43
N ASN A 72 4.92 7.37 6.35
CA ASN A 72 6.32 6.97 6.48
C ASN A 72 6.67 6.55 7.91
N ILE A 73 6.09 7.19 8.93
CA ILE A 73 6.23 6.78 10.34
C ILE A 73 5.68 5.37 10.54
N ILE A 74 4.43 5.12 10.13
CA ILE A 74 3.79 3.80 10.23
C ILE A 74 4.65 2.74 9.52
N HIS A 75 5.11 3.07 8.32
CA HIS A 75 5.92 2.17 7.50
C HIS A 75 7.26 1.84 8.16
N GLN A 76 7.95 2.85 8.69
CA GLN A 76 9.20 2.67 9.42
C GLN A 76 9.02 1.86 10.69
N GLU A 77 7.92 2.05 11.41
CA GLU A 77 7.66 1.35 12.66
C GLU A 77 7.45 -0.14 12.46
N TRP A 78 6.71 -0.57 11.42
CA TRP A 78 6.52 -2.00 11.19
C TRP A 78 7.73 -2.66 10.52
N SER A 79 8.40 -1.95 9.59
CA SER A 79 9.44 -2.51 8.72
C SER A 79 10.88 -2.22 9.16
N ASP A 80 11.10 -1.37 10.16
CA ASP A 80 12.42 -0.81 10.48
C ASP A 80 13.09 -0.05 9.30
N LEU A 81 12.35 0.27 8.22
CA LEU A 81 12.83 0.99 7.03
C LEU A 81 11.90 2.15 6.70
N THR A 82 12.44 3.31 6.35
CA THR A 82 11.65 4.35 5.67
C THR A 82 11.18 3.87 4.31
N VAL A 83 10.13 4.49 3.75
CA VAL A 83 9.63 4.17 2.41
C VAL A 83 10.75 4.32 1.36
N LYS A 84 11.60 5.34 1.49
CA LYS A 84 12.75 5.57 0.61
C LYS A 84 13.79 4.45 0.72
N GLN A 85 14.15 4.03 1.93
CA GLN A 85 15.08 2.92 2.14
C GLN A 85 14.52 1.61 1.59
N HIS A 86 13.23 1.35 1.77
CA HIS A 86 12.59 0.15 1.25
C HIS A 86 12.53 0.17 -0.29
N LYS A 87 12.25 1.32 -0.92
CA LYS A 87 12.38 1.48 -2.37
C LYS A 87 13.81 1.19 -2.86
N ASN A 88 14.82 1.72 -2.17
CA ASN A 88 16.22 1.47 -2.49
C ASN A 88 16.59 -0.01 -2.37
N LEU A 89 16.14 -0.69 -1.30
CA LEU A 89 16.35 -2.12 -1.07
C LEU A 89 15.83 -2.95 -2.26
N LYS A 90 14.68 -2.57 -2.82
CA LYS A 90 14.05 -3.21 -3.98
C LYS A 90 14.51 -2.65 -5.33
N LYS A 91 15.49 -1.75 -5.36
CA LYS A 91 16.03 -1.10 -6.57
C LYS A 91 14.98 -0.35 -7.40
N LEU A 92 14.03 0.31 -6.73
CA LEU A 92 12.98 1.12 -7.37
C LEU A 92 13.43 2.58 -7.47
N GLN A 93 13.10 3.24 -8.57
CA GLN A 93 13.39 4.65 -8.81
C GLN A 93 12.10 5.47 -8.71
N THR A 94 11.17 5.24 -9.63
CA THR A 94 9.91 5.99 -9.75
C THR A 94 8.69 5.14 -9.42
N GLU A 95 8.86 3.83 -9.29
CA GLU A 95 7.78 2.87 -9.12
C GLU A 95 7.11 2.96 -7.75
N ASN A 96 5.86 2.50 -7.70
CA ASN A 96 5.10 2.37 -6.48
C ASN A 96 5.65 1.21 -5.64
N LEU A 97 6.08 1.47 -4.40
CA LEU A 97 6.67 0.45 -3.54
C LEU A 97 5.74 -0.76 -3.32
N ARG A 98 4.44 -0.53 -3.07
CA ARG A 98 3.47 -1.60 -2.76
C ARG A 98 3.24 -2.52 -3.94
N ASP A 99 3.37 -2.00 -5.15
CA ASP A 99 3.28 -2.86 -6.32
C ASP A 99 4.46 -3.85 -6.33
N HIS A 100 5.62 -3.48 -5.79
CA HIS A 100 6.81 -4.33 -5.74
C HIS A 100 7.03 -5.03 -4.38
N MET A 101 6.05 -4.98 -3.48
CA MET A 101 6.09 -5.70 -2.22
C MET A 101 5.68 -7.17 -2.39
N THR A 102 6.26 -8.05 -1.58
CA THR A 102 5.83 -9.44 -1.42
C THR A 102 4.45 -9.51 -0.77
N GLU A 103 3.82 -10.68 -0.79
CA GLU A 103 2.54 -10.89 -0.11
C GLU A 103 2.64 -10.55 1.39
N ALA A 104 3.69 -11.01 2.06
CA ALA A 104 3.88 -10.73 3.47
C ALA A 104 4.01 -9.22 3.73
N GLU A 105 4.81 -8.50 2.94
CA GLU A 105 4.99 -7.06 3.08
C GLU A 105 3.68 -6.28 2.89
N LEU A 106 2.82 -6.71 1.94
CA LEU A 106 1.49 -6.12 1.74
C LEU A 106 0.56 -6.38 2.94
N VAL A 107 0.57 -7.59 3.51
CA VAL A 107 -0.23 -7.94 4.69
C VAL A 107 0.21 -7.12 5.91
N PHE A 108 1.51 -7.03 6.17
CA PHE A 108 2.02 -6.25 7.31
C PHE A 108 1.80 -4.75 7.16
N THR A 109 1.91 -4.21 5.94
CA THR A 109 1.53 -2.82 5.65
C THR A 109 0.06 -2.58 5.99
N THR A 110 -0.80 -3.47 5.53
CA THR A 110 -2.25 -3.38 5.76
C THR A 110 -2.60 -3.48 7.24
N LEU A 111 -1.95 -4.38 7.97
CA LEU A 111 -2.10 -4.53 9.42
C LEU A 111 -1.68 -3.25 10.16
N ALA A 112 -0.55 -2.64 9.77
CA ALA A 112 -0.05 -1.42 10.39
C ALA A 112 -1.02 -0.24 10.18
N GLU A 113 -1.55 -0.08 8.96
CA GLU A 113 -2.50 0.98 8.61
C GLU A 113 -3.85 0.77 9.32
N MET A 114 -4.39 -0.44 9.28
CA MET A 114 -5.64 -0.79 9.95
C MET A 114 -5.52 -0.55 11.47
N SER A 115 -4.44 -1.01 12.09
CA SER A 115 -4.20 -0.85 13.52
C SER A 115 -4.06 0.62 13.90
N THR A 116 -3.33 1.40 13.09
CA THR A 116 -3.18 2.84 13.30
C THR A 116 -4.53 3.55 13.32
N ARG A 117 -5.38 3.28 12.31
CA ARG A 117 -6.72 3.88 12.24
C ARG A 117 -7.57 3.52 13.45
N GLN A 118 -7.62 2.23 13.82
CA GLN A 118 -8.43 1.78 14.97
C GLN A 118 -7.96 2.39 16.29
N ILE A 119 -6.64 2.54 16.48
CA ILE A 119 -6.08 3.21 17.65
C ILE A 119 -6.46 4.69 17.62
N ALA A 120 -6.28 5.37 16.48
CA ALA A 120 -6.63 6.78 16.33
C ALA A 120 -8.12 7.01 16.64
N GLU A 121 -9.02 6.17 16.11
CA GLU A 121 -10.46 6.20 16.39
C GLU A 121 -10.77 6.01 17.88
N SER A 122 -10.11 5.04 18.53
CA SER A 122 -10.32 4.74 19.94
C SER A 122 -9.82 5.86 20.85
N GLU A 123 -8.72 6.52 20.48
CA GLU A 123 -8.11 7.62 21.23
C GLU A 123 -8.68 8.99 20.82
N ARG A 124 -9.53 9.02 19.78
CA ARG A 124 -10.06 10.23 19.12
C ARG A 124 -8.94 11.20 18.73
N ALA A 125 -7.86 10.65 18.19
CA ALA A 125 -6.65 11.39 17.86
C ALA A 125 -6.92 12.48 16.81
N SER A 126 -6.57 13.72 17.12
CA SER A 126 -6.66 14.90 16.25
C SER A 126 -5.30 15.57 16.04
N GLY A 127 -5.11 16.12 14.85
CA GLY A 127 -3.88 16.79 14.45
C GLY A 127 -2.67 15.86 14.37
N MET A 128 -1.51 16.44 14.06
CA MET A 128 -0.30 15.67 13.73
C MET A 128 0.35 14.97 14.93
N GLU A 129 0.29 15.55 16.12
CA GLU A 129 0.96 15.00 17.30
C GLU A 129 0.31 13.68 17.74
N GLU A 130 -1.01 13.68 17.95
CA GLU A 130 -1.75 12.51 18.40
C GLU A 130 -1.79 11.41 17.33
N ASN A 131 -1.90 11.78 16.05
CA ASN A 131 -1.87 10.82 14.95
C ASN A 131 -0.46 10.25 14.72
N THR A 132 0.61 10.99 15.05
CA THR A 132 1.96 10.43 15.08
C THR A 132 2.08 9.35 16.15
N ILE A 133 1.52 9.58 17.34
CA ILE A 133 1.50 8.59 18.42
C ILE A 133 0.70 7.35 18.00
N SER A 134 -0.49 7.55 17.41
CA SER A 134 -1.32 6.48 16.87
C SER A 134 -0.60 5.67 15.79
N GLY A 135 0.10 6.37 14.88
CA GLY A 135 0.91 5.75 13.82
C GLY A 135 2.04 4.88 14.35
N ARG A 136 2.73 5.34 15.41
CA ARG A 136 3.75 4.54 16.09
C ARG A 136 3.17 3.31 16.76
N LYS A 137 2.06 3.46 17.50
CA LYS A 137 1.38 2.33 18.16
C LYS A 137 0.91 1.29 17.14
N GLY A 138 0.25 1.72 16.07
CA GLY A 138 -0.25 0.83 15.00
C GLY A 138 0.88 0.14 14.22
N GLY A 139 1.92 0.89 13.85
CA GLY A 139 3.13 0.32 13.25
C GLY A 139 3.82 -0.71 14.15
N ARG A 140 3.89 -0.45 15.46
CA ARG A 140 4.49 -1.38 16.45
C ARG A 140 3.70 -2.67 16.62
N ILE A 141 2.38 -2.65 16.49
CA ILE A 141 1.56 -3.88 16.47
C ILE A 141 1.98 -4.78 15.30
N ALA A 142 2.04 -4.21 14.10
CA ALA A 142 2.48 -4.94 12.91
C ALA A 142 3.94 -5.40 13.04
N ARG A 143 4.82 -4.57 13.63
CA ARG A 143 6.22 -4.94 13.94
C ARG A 143 6.30 -6.18 14.82
N ASN A 144 5.53 -6.21 15.91
CA ASN A 144 5.53 -7.32 16.86
C ASN A 144 5.05 -8.61 16.19
N ALA A 145 3.97 -8.53 15.41
CA ALA A 145 3.47 -9.65 14.62
C ALA A 145 4.53 -10.13 13.60
N ARG A 146 5.23 -9.21 12.92
CA ARG A 146 6.32 -9.54 12.00
C ARG A 146 7.43 -10.30 12.71
N ILE A 147 7.95 -9.75 13.80
CA ILE A 147 9.04 -10.37 14.57
C ILE A 147 8.64 -11.77 15.07
N ALA A 148 7.39 -11.93 15.55
CA ALA A 148 6.89 -13.22 15.97
C ALA A 148 6.87 -14.25 14.82
N LEU A 149 6.38 -13.84 13.64
CA LEU A 149 6.37 -14.68 12.45
C LEU A 149 7.79 -15.04 11.99
N GLU A 150 8.70 -14.05 11.89
CA GLU A 150 10.09 -14.27 11.48
C GLU A 150 10.81 -15.25 12.44
N ARG A 151 10.57 -15.14 13.75
CA ARG A 151 11.14 -16.06 14.75
C ARG A 151 10.62 -17.48 14.61
N LYS A 152 9.35 -17.68 14.27
CA LYS A 152 8.74 -19.01 14.14
C LYS A 152 9.07 -19.69 12.82
N THR A 153 9.24 -18.91 11.76
CA THR A 153 9.49 -19.44 10.40
C THR A 153 10.96 -19.46 10.01
N GLY A 154 11.81 -18.68 10.70
CA GLY A 154 13.22 -18.47 10.33
C GLY A 154 13.40 -17.62 9.06
N ARG A 155 12.32 -17.09 8.47
CA ARG A 155 12.36 -16.32 7.22
C ARG A 155 12.08 -14.86 7.49
N LYS A 156 12.78 -13.96 6.79
CA LYS A 156 12.53 -12.52 6.85
C LYS A 156 11.29 -12.17 6.04
N VAL A 157 10.46 -11.27 6.60
CA VAL A 157 9.28 -10.76 5.88
C VAL A 157 9.69 -9.73 4.83
N ILE A 158 10.64 -8.87 5.19
CA ILE A 158 11.17 -7.86 4.28
C ILE A 158 12.19 -8.52 3.36
N SER A 159 11.99 -8.35 2.06
CA SER A 159 12.80 -9.01 1.03
C SER A 159 13.27 -8.02 -0.05
N GLN A 160 14.40 -8.35 -0.68
CA GLN A 160 14.86 -7.67 -1.90
C GLN A 160 14.08 -8.10 -3.14
N GLU A 161 13.23 -9.12 -3.02
CA GLU A 161 12.34 -9.58 -4.10
C GLU A 161 11.55 -8.42 -4.68
N ASN A 162 11.50 -8.40 -6.01
CA ASN A 162 10.87 -7.35 -6.78
C ASN A 162 10.24 -7.99 -8.02
N PHE A 163 8.94 -7.75 -8.20
CA PHE A 163 8.15 -8.23 -9.34
C PHE A 163 8.77 -7.98 -10.73
N LYS A 164 9.60 -6.94 -10.90
CA LYS A 164 10.30 -6.68 -12.17
C LYS A 164 11.46 -7.65 -12.44
N ILE A 165 12.06 -8.20 -11.39
CA ILE A 165 13.20 -9.10 -11.47
C ILE A 165 12.71 -10.51 -11.84
N ASP A 166 11.63 -10.98 -11.22
CA ASP A 166 11.07 -12.33 -11.47
C ASP A 166 10.50 -12.49 -12.89
N ASN A 167 9.96 -11.41 -13.48
CA ASN A 167 9.45 -11.43 -14.85
C ASN A 167 10.55 -11.57 -15.93
N LYS A 168 11.83 -11.32 -15.61
CA LYS A 168 12.93 -11.54 -16.57
C LYS A 168 13.31 -13.01 -16.68
N GLU A 169 13.19 -13.79 -15.61
CA GLU A 169 13.46 -15.23 -15.65
C GLU A 169 12.38 -15.99 -16.42
N ASN A 170 11.10 -15.60 -16.25
CA ASN A 170 9.98 -16.17 -17.01
C ASN A 170 10.00 -15.87 -18.52
N LYS A 171 10.79 -14.88 -18.96
CA LYS A 171 11.02 -14.61 -20.40
C LYS A 171 12.16 -15.42 -21.02
N ARG A 172 13.01 -16.07 -20.21
CA ARG A 172 14.09 -16.94 -20.72
C ARG A 172 13.67 -18.41 -20.89
N LEU A 173 12.49 -18.77 -20.38
CA LEU A 173 11.93 -20.12 -20.42
C LEU A 173 10.73 -20.25 -21.38
N ARG A 174 10.57 -19.34 -22.35
CA ARG A 174 9.59 -19.43 -23.43
C ARG A 174 10.25 -19.30 -24.79
#